data_AF-A0A2D9RPI5-F1
#
_entry.id   AF-A0A2D9RPI5-F1
#
_cell.length_a   1.000
_cell.length_b   1.000
_cell.length_c   1.000
_cell.angle_alpha   90.00
_cell.angle_beta   90.00
_cell.angle_gamma   90.00
#
_symmetry.space_group_name_H-M   'P 1'
#
loop_
_entity.id
_entity.type
_entity.pdbx_description
1 polymer ?
#
loop_
_entity_poly.entity_id
_entity_poly.type
_entity_poly.pdbx_seq_one_letter_code
_entity_poly.pdbx_strand_id
1 'polypeptide(L)'
;MSTSKDQDSTISISEDREGQVLELDASLWSDDSLSMALRDVLTTPPTRVSLWVDHPTEDTDLLVGRLGLQPQRDLFRMERSIPLEQTTDVTTRPFVVGQDEAEWCEVNNRAFAWHREQSGWTVEQVAQHQLEPWFDAEGFLIHERDDRIAAFCWTKVHHEETPPVGEVFVIAVDPTFHGLGLGRALTLAGYQHLQSKGITRAMLYVDADNNAAVTLYRDIGLQVKTIRRLYQFAR
;
A
#
# COMPACT_ATOMS: atom_id res chain seq x y z
N MET A 1 25.84 -23.12 12.18
CA MET A 1 26.43 -21.77 12.09
C MET A 1 25.26 -20.80 12.08
N SER A 2 24.97 -20.20 13.24
CA SER A 2 23.84 -19.28 13.42
C SER A 2 24.28 -17.90 12.95
N THR A 3 23.81 -17.49 11.78
CA THR A 3 23.91 -16.08 11.37
C THR A 3 23.07 -15.26 12.35
N SER A 4 23.71 -14.33 13.04
CA SER A 4 23.08 -13.42 14.00
C SER A 4 22.00 -12.61 13.31
N LYS A 5 20.72 -12.99 13.46
CA LYS A 5 19.57 -12.30 12.86
C LYS A 5 19.56 -10.80 13.18
N ASP A 6 20.04 -10.44 14.37
CA ASP A 6 19.89 -9.09 14.94
C ASP A 6 20.85 -8.00 14.41
N GLN A 7 21.73 -8.27 13.43
CA GLN A 7 22.71 -7.24 13.00
C GLN A 7 22.10 -6.05 12.25
N ASP A 8 20.93 -6.24 11.63
CA ASP A 8 20.22 -5.21 10.84
C ASP A 8 18.79 -4.95 11.36
N SER A 9 18.44 -5.47 12.54
CA SER A 9 17.08 -5.42 13.08
C SER A 9 16.78 -4.04 13.67
N THR A 10 15.78 -3.34 13.13
CA THR A 10 15.36 -2.01 13.58
C THR A 10 13.84 -1.90 13.69
N ILE A 11 13.37 -1.04 14.60
CA ILE A 11 11.98 -0.61 14.68
C ILE A 11 11.94 0.84 14.20
N SER A 12 11.28 1.07 13.08
CA SER A 12 11.02 2.41 12.57
C SER A 12 9.85 3.02 13.35
N ILE A 13 9.97 4.28 13.74
CA ILE A 13 8.95 5.01 14.50
C ILE A 13 8.55 6.24 13.69
N SER A 14 7.26 6.37 13.43
CA SER A 14 6.64 7.51 12.75
C SER A 14 5.29 7.87 13.40
N GLU A 15 4.61 8.89 12.88
CA GLU A 15 3.27 9.29 13.32
C GLU A 15 2.35 9.46 12.11
N ASP A 16 1.09 9.03 12.26
CA ASP A 16 0.01 9.26 11.30
C ASP A 16 -1.19 9.96 11.97
N ARG A 17 -2.35 9.99 11.31
CA ARG A 17 -3.56 10.62 11.84
C ARG A 17 -4.18 9.89 13.03
N GLU A 18 -3.88 8.59 13.17
CA GLU A 18 -4.41 7.71 14.22
C GLU A 18 -3.46 7.62 15.42
N GLY A 19 -2.18 7.97 15.27
CA GLY A 19 -1.22 8.09 16.37
C GLY A 19 0.18 7.64 15.97
N GLN A 20 0.88 7.01 16.91
CA GLN A 20 2.24 6.52 16.66
C GLN A 20 2.19 5.22 15.84
N VAL A 21 3.04 5.16 14.82
CA VAL A 21 3.22 3.98 13.96
C VAL A 21 4.60 3.39 14.23
N LEU A 22 4.63 2.09 14.52
CA LEU A 22 5.83 1.29 14.67
C LEU A 22 5.89 0.30 13.52
N GLU A 23 7.02 0.21 12.83
CA GLU A 23 7.20 -0.72 11.70
C GLU A 23 8.46 -1.56 11.91
N LEU A 24 8.37 -2.87 11.70
CA LEU A 24 9.51 -3.79 11.77
C LEU A 24 9.33 -5.02 10.87
N ASP A 25 10.43 -5.69 10.53
CA ASP A 25 10.42 -6.99 9.86
C ASP A 25 10.80 -8.10 10.83
N ALA A 26 9.84 -8.95 11.20
CA ALA A 26 10.04 -10.01 12.19
C ALA A 26 11.08 -11.06 11.78
N SER A 27 11.34 -11.22 10.47
CA SER A 27 12.34 -12.17 9.98
C SER A 27 13.77 -11.79 10.38
N LEU A 28 14.00 -10.51 10.68
CA LEU A 28 15.27 -9.95 11.11
C LEU A 28 15.51 -10.07 12.62
N TRP A 29 14.55 -10.58 13.40
CA TRP A 29 14.69 -10.64 14.85
C TRP A 29 14.76 -12.08 15.37
N SER A 30 15.41 -12.26 16.52
CA SER A 30 15.07 -13.33 17.45
C SER A 30 13.89 -12.92 18.34
N ASP A 31 13.14 -13.89 18.88
CA ASP A 31 12.01 -13.60 19.76
C ASP A 31 12.42 -12.81 21.00
N ASP A 32 13.58 -13.13 21.59
CA ASP A 32 14.08 -12.45 22.79
C ASP A 32 14.46 -11.00 22.48
N SER A 33 15.19 -10.75 21.38
CA SER A 33 15.60 -9.39 20.98
C SER A 33 14.40 -8.54 20.60
N LEU A 34 13.43 -9.10 19.86
CA LEU A 34 12.19 -8.42 19.48
C LEU A 34 11.36 -8.06 20.72
N SER A 35 11.20 -9.00 21.66
CA SER A 35 10.43 -8.75 22.88
C SER A 35 11.07 -7.65 23.73
N MET A 36 12.41 -7.61 23.81
CA MET A 36 13.11 -6.56 24.55
C MET A 36 12.94 -5.20 23.88
N ALA A 37 13.14 -5.12 22.56
CA ALA A 37 13.01 -3.87 21.80
C ALA A 37 11.59 -3.31 21.85
N LEU A 38 10.56 -4.14 21.66
CA LEU A 38 9.17 -3.70 21.75
C LEU A 38 8.81 -3.23 23.16
N ARG A 39 9.30 -3.89 24.21
CA ARG A 39 9.06 -3.40 25.59
C ARG A 39 9.63 -2.02 25.81
N ASP A 40 10.85 -1.77 25.34
CA ASP A 40 11.52 -0.48 25.47
C ASP A 40 10.71 0.63 24.78
N VAL A 41 10.32 0.41 23.51
CA VAL A 41 9.56 1.38 22.72
C VAL A 41 8.15 1.61 23.27
N LEU A 42 7.49 0.57 23.81
CA LEU A 42 6.13 0.67 24.34
C LEU A 42 6.04 1.17 25.79
N THR A 43 7.16 1.50 26.45
CA THR A 43 7.16 1.92 27.87
C THR A 43 6.44 3.25 28.15
N THR A 44 6.27 4.12 27.14
CA THR A 44 5.57 5.41 27.28
C THR A 44 4.43 5.48 26.26
N PRO A 45 3.23 4.96 26.57
CA PRO A 45 2.21 4.82 25.53
C PRO A 45 1.64 6.19 25.14
N PRO A 46 1.76 6.62 23.87
CA PRO A 46 0.77 7.52 23.32
C PRO A 46 -0.59 6.81 23.32
N THR A 47 -1.67 7.57 23.31
CA THR A 47 -3.03 7.08 23.53
C THR A 47 -3.49 6.04 22.48
N ARG A 48 -2.77 5.87 21.36
CA ARG A 48 -3.00 4.88 20.29
C ARG A 48 -1.67 4.54 19.58
N VAL A 49 -1.38 3.26 19.40
CA VAL A 49 -0.21 2.73 18.68
C VAL A 49 -0.66 1.74 17.62
N SER A 50 -0.13 1.88 16.40
CA SER A 50 -0.25 0.93 15.30
C SER A 50 1.10 0.26 15.07
N LEU A 51 1.20 -1.04 15.33
CA LEU A 51 2.40 -1.83 15.06
C LEU A 51 2.22 -2.63 13.77
N TRP A 52 2.94 -2.26 12.72
CA TRP A 52 3.04 -3.05 11.49
C TRP A 52 4.25 -3.97 11.53
N VAL A 53 3.99 -5.26 11.27
CA VAL A 53 5.04 -6.28 11.27
C VAL A 53 5.06 -7.00 9.92
N ASP A 54 6.19 -6.92 9.24
CA ASP A 54 6.47 -7.71 8.05
C ASP A 54 6.90 -9.13 8.44
N HIS A 55 6.48 -10.11 7.64
CA HIS A 55 6.77 -11.54 7.84
C HIS A 55 6.38 -12.06 9.24
N PRO A 56 5.17 -11.77 9.76
CA PRO A 56 4.73 -12.22 11.07
C PRO A 56 4.62 -13.76 11.10
N THR A 57 4.89 -14.33 12.27
CA THR A 57 4.73 -15.77 12.56
C THR A 57 3.77 -15.97 13.73
N GLU A 58 3.34 -17.21 13.99
CA GLU A 58 2.54 -17.53 15.19
C GLU A 58 3.28 -17.16 16.48
N ASP A 59 4.62 -17.32 16.51
CA ASP A 59 5.44 -16.90 17.65
C ASP A 59 5.46 -15.38 17.81
N THR A 60 5.48 -14.64 16.70
CA THR A 60 5.32 -13.18 16.69
C THR A 60 3.97 -12.76 17.25
N ASP A 61 2.87 -13.42 16.85
CA ASP A 61 1.53 -13.15 17.38
C ASP A 61 1.48 -13.36 18.90
N LEU A 62 2.05 -14.47 19.39
CA LEU A 62 2.10 -14.78 20.82
C LEU A 62 2.95 -13.77 21.61
N LEU A 63 4.10 -13.37 21.07
CA LEU A 63 4.99 -12.39 21.68
C LEU A 63 4.31 -11.03 21.79
N VAL A 64 3.78 -10.52 20.68
CA VAL A 64 3.09 -9.22 20.62
C VAL A 64 1.82 -9.25 21.48
N GLY A 65 1.11 -10.38 21.51
CA GLY A 65 -0.04 -10.63 22.39
C GLY A 65 0.28 -10.48 23.88
N ARG A 66 1.45 -10.93 24.34
CA ARG A 66 1.89 -10.75 25.74
C ARG A 66 2.16 -9.29 26.10
N LEU A 67 2.34 -8.42 25.10
CA LEU A 67 2.49 -6.97 25.27
C LEU A 67 1.15 -6.24 25.20
N GLY A 68 0.04 -6.96 25.01
CA GLY A 68 -1.32 -6.40 25.03
C GLY A 68 -1.85 -5.94 23.66
N LEU A 69 -1.09 -6.12 22.58
CA LEU A 69 -1.57 -5.85 21.23
C LEU A 69 -2.18 -7.10 20.60
N GLN A 70 -3.19 -6.91 19.74
CA GLN A 70 -3.87 -7.98 19.02
C GLN A 70 -3.80 -7.76 17.52
N PRO A 71 -3.68 -8.83 16.72
CA PRO A 71 -3.70 -8.73 15.27
C PRO A 71 -5.06 -8.20 14.81
N GLN A 72 -5.04 -7.21 13.91
CA GLN A 72 -6.25 -6.55 13.40
C GLN A 72 -6.50 -6.91 11.94
N ARG A 73 -5.50 -6.76 11.08
CA ARG A 73 -5.60 -7.09 9.65
C ARG A 73 -4.24 -7.41 9.05
N ASP A 74 -4.30 -8.13 7.92
CA ASP A 74 -3.15 -8.40 7.07
C ASP A 74 -3.25 -7.56 5.80
N LEU A 75 -2.12 -6.96 5.42
CA LEU A 75 -1.90 -6.25 4.18
C LEU A 75 -0.89 -7.06 3.35
N PHE A 76 -1.31 -7.49 2.17
CA PHE A 76 -0.44 -8.20 1.25
C PHE A 76 0.35 -7.23 0.39
N ARG A 77 1.67 -7.35 0.43
CA ARG A 77 2.55 -6.80 -0.61
C ARG A 77 2.65 -7.82 -1.73
N MET A 78 2.03 -7.51 -2.86
CA MET A 78 2.02 -8.37 -4.03
C MET A 78 2.98 -7.85 -5.09
N GLU A 79 3.76 -8.72 -5.73
CA GLU A 79 4.74 -8.31 -6.74
C GLU A 79 4.72 -9.18 -8.00
N ARG A 80 5.22 -8.61 -9.10
CA ARG A 80 5.62 -9.34 -10.31
C ARG A 80 6.73 -8.62 -11.09
N SER A 81 7.48 -9.37 -11.88
CA SER A 81 8.27 -8.80 -12.98
C SER A 81 7.36 -8.28 -14.10
N ILE A 82 7.78 -7.19 -14.73
CA ILE A 82 7.16 -6.59 -15.92
C ILE A 82 8.22 -6.48 -17.03
N PRO A 83 7.88 -6.50 -18.34
CA PRO A 83 6.54 -6.38 -18.92
C PRO A 83 5.61 -7.57 -18.64
N LEU A 84 4.32 -7.31 -18.63
CA LEU A 84 3.29 -8.34 -18.61
C LEU A 84 2.95 -8.76 -20.04
N GLU A 85 2.62 -10.04 -20.23
CA GLU A 85 2.07 -10.54 -21.50
C GLU A 85 0.69 -9.94 -21.79
N GLN A 86 -0.06 -9.64 -20.72
CA GLN A 86 -1.39 -9.06 -20.78
C GLN A 86 -1.26 -7.54 -20.84
N THR A 87 -1.99 -6.92 -21.77
CA THR A 87 -2.02 -5.47 -21.95
C THR A 87 -3.46 -4.97 -21.97
N THR A 88 -3.63 -3.65 -21.87
CA THR A 88 -4.89 -2.97 -22.12
C THR A 88 -4.71 -1.84 -23.12
N ASP A 89 -5.82 -1.49 -23.77
CA ASP A 89 -6.03 -0.34 -24.64
C ASP A 89 -6.93 0.72 -23.99
N VAL A 90 -7.22 0.60 -22.68
CA VAL A 90 -8.03 1.59 -21.96
C VAL A 90 -7.41 2.98 -22.10
N THR A 91 -8.22 3.92 -22.57
CA THR A 91 -7.77 5.30 -22.72
C THR A 91 -7.68 5.95 -21.35
N THR A 92 -6.53 6.57 -21.08
CA THR A 92 -6.29 7.38 -19.89
C THR A 92 -5.65 8.70 -20.29
N ARG A 93 -5.86 9.74 -19.49
CA ARG A 93 -5.08 10.98 -19.53
C ARG A 93 -4.28 11.15 -18.23
N PRO A 94 -3.19 11.93 -18.24
CA PRO A 94 -2.53 12.34 -17.00
C PRO A 94 -3.46 13.15 -16.09
N PHE A 95 -3.19 13.09 -14.80
CA PHE A 95 -3.79 13.96 -13.80
C PHE A 95 -3.34 15.40 -14.02
N VAL A 96 -4.28 16.35 -13.92
CA VAL A 96 -4.03 17.77 -14.11
C VAL A 96 -4.01 18.48 -12.75
N VAL A 97 -2.80 18.85 -12.31
CA VAL A 97 -2.57 19.57 -11.07
C VAL A 97 -3.28 20.92 -11.06
N GLY A 98 -3.99 21.20 -9.97
CA GLY A 98 -4.82 22.38 -9.76
C GLY A 98 -6.21 22.30 -10.38
N GLN A 99 -6.59 21.17 -10.97
CA GLN A 99 -7.90 20.96 -11.62
C GLN A 99 -8.60 19.70 -11.12
N ASP A 100 -7.90 18.56 -11.11
CA ASP A 100 -8.52 17.26 -10.86
C ASP A 100 -8.67 16.90 -9.37
N GLU A 101 -8.04 17.62 -8.44
CA GLU A 101 -7.93 17.20 -7.02
C GLU A 101 -9.30 17.01 -6.36
N ALA A 102 -10.23 17.94 -6.61
CA ALA A 102 -11.54 17.92 -5.97
C ALA A 102 -12.36 16.70 -6.43
N GLU A 103 -12.46 16.49 -7.74
CA GLU A 103 -13.18 15.37 -8.32
C GLU A 103 -12.52 14.02 -7.98
N TRP A 104 -11.18 13.98 -8.01
CA TRP A 104 -10.43 12.80 -7.61
C TRP A 104 -10.73 12.42 -6.14
N CYS A 105 -10.77 13.39 -5.23
CA CYS A 105 -11.12 13.15 -3.83
C CYS A 105 -12.53 12.58 -3.69
N GLU A 106 -13.51 13.11 -4.44
CA GLU A 106 -14.88 12.58 -4.44
C GLU A 106 -14.92 11.11 -4.87
N VAL A 107 -14.26 10.77 -5.98
CA VAL A 107 -14.19 9.40 -6.50
C VAL A 107 -13.46 8.47 -5.52
N ASN A 108 -12.29 8.87 -5.02
CA ASN A 108 -11.52 8.11 -4.04
C ASN A 108 -12.35 7.81 -2.79
N ASN A 109 -12.95 8.85 -2.20
CA ASN A 109 -13.71 8.71 -0.96
C ASN A 109 -14.98 7.86 -1.14
N ARG A 110 -15.59 7.87 -2.33
CA ARG A 110 -16.73 6.99 -2.65
C ARG A 110 -16.28 5.54 -2.85
N ALA A 111 -15.20 5.32 -3.60
CA ALA A 111 -14.68 3.98 -3.88
C ALA A 111 -14.15 3.29 -2.59
N PHE A 112 -13.57 4.07 -1.69
CA PHE A 112 -13.00 3.63 -0.43
C PHE A 112 -13.86 3.96 0.80
N ALA A 113 -15.16 4.24 0.64
CA ALA A 113 -16.03 4.67 1.75
C ALA A 113 -16.02 3.75 2.98
N TRP A 114 -15.67 2.48 2.79
CA TRP A 114 -15.55 1.43 3.82
C TRP A 114 -14.15 1.32 4.44
N HIS A 115 -13.12 1.90 3.81
CA HIS A 115 -11.72 1.77 4.19
C HIS A 115 -11.27 2.88 5.14
N ARG A 116 -10.65 2.54 6.27
CA ARG A 116 -10.31 3.54 7.30
C ARG A 116 -9.27 4.57 6.88
N GLU A 117 -8.19 4.13 6.22
CA GLU A 117 -7.05 5.01 5.90
C GLU A 117 -7.16 5.67 4.50
N GLN A 118 -7.69 4.96 3.51
CA GLN A 118 -7.84 5.46 2.15
C GLN A 118 -9.11 6.31 1.93
N SER A 119 -10.09 6.28 2.84
CA SER A 119 -11.23 7.20 2.81
C SER A 119 -10.90 8.56 3.42
N GLY A 120 -11.68 9.58 3.07
CA GLY A 120 -11.58 10.91 3.67
C GLY A 120 -10.36 11.71 3.22
N TRP A 121 -9.85 11.44 2.02
CA TRP A 121 -8.83 12.27 1.39
C TRP A 121 -9.39 13.67 1.11
N THR A 122 -8.59 14.69 1.42
CA THR A 122 -8.89 16.09 1.12
C THR A 122 -7.95 16.63 0.04
N VAL A 123 -8.36 17.71 -0.61
CA VAL A 123 -7.54 18.39 -1.63
C VAL A 123 -6.17 18.79 -1.07
N GLU A 124 -6.12 19.25 0.18
CA GLU A 124 -4.86 19.62 0.85
C GLU A 124 -3.95 18.40 1.01
N GLN A 125 -4.50 17.22 1.28
CA GLN A 125 -3.72 15.99 1.45
C GLN A 125 -3.19 15.49 0.12
N VAL A 126 -3.98 15.60 -0.96
CA VAL A 126 -3.48 15.36 -2.33
C VAL A 126 -2.36 16.33 -2.65
N ALA A 127 -2.54 17.62 -2.34
CA ALA A 127 -1.51 18.64 -2.58
C ALA A 127 -0.22 18.36 -1.80
N GLN A 128 -0.28 17.81 -0.58
CA GLN A 128 0.93 17.36 0.12
C GLN A 128 1.63 16.22 -0.62
N HIS A 129 0.89 15.23 -1.12
CA HIS A 129 1.48 14.14 -1.91
C HIS A 129 2.07 14.62 -3.25
N GLN A 130 1.52 15.69 -3.84
CA GLN A 130 2.06 16.31 -5.05
C GLN A 130 3.42 17.00 -4.83
N LEU A 131 3.78 17.32 -3.58
CA LEU A 131 5.07 17.90 -3.22
C LEU A 131 6.16 16.85 -3.00
N GLU A 132 5.79 15.58 -2.91
CA GLU A 132 6.73 14.50 -2.68
C GLU A 132 7.66 14.30 -3.89
N PRO A 133 8.96 13.98 -3.70
CA PRO A 133 9.91 13.83 -4.79
C PRO A 133 9.57 12.73 -5.80
N TRP A 134 8.72 11.78 -5.42
CA TRP A 134 8.29 10.66 -6.26
C TRP A 134 7.06 11.00 -7.12
N PHE A 135 6.41 12.16 -6.90
CA PHE A 135 5.21 12.53 -7.64
C PHE A 135 5.49 12.69 -9.14
N ASP A 136 4.73 11.98 -9.96
CA ASP A 136 4.71 12.12 -11.41
C ASP A 136 3.25 12.17 -11.90
N ALA A 137 2.83 13.32 -12.42
CA ALA A 137 1.49 13.51 -12.95
C ALA A 137 1.19 12.62 -14.17
N GLU A 138 2.22 12.28 -14.96
CA GLU A 138 2.09 11.34 -16.08
C GLU A 138 1.83 9.91 -15.61
N GLY A 139 2.29 9.58 -14.39
CA GLY A 139 2.04 8.30 -13.73
C GLY A 139 0.73 8.25 -12.96
N PHE A 140 -0.04 9.34 -12.94
CA PHE A 140 -1.34 9.44 -12.29
C PHE A 140 -2.44 9.39 -13.35
N LEU A 141 -2.82 8.16 -13.71
CA LEU A 141 -3.67 7.89 -14.86
C LEU A 141 -5.15 8.06 -14.51
N ILE A 142 -5.85 8.91 -15.25
CA ILE A 142 -7.28 9.17 -15.12
C ILE A 142 -8.03 8.57 -16.30
N HIS A 143 -9.05 7.76 -16.01
CA HIS A 143 -10.02 7.27 -16.98
C HIS A 143 -11.36 7.98 -16.80
N GLU A 144 -11.83 8.63 -17.86
CA GLU A 144 -13.07 9.40 -17.87
C GLU A 144 -14.20 8.64 -18.56
N ARG A 145 -15.42 8.82 -18.05
CA ARG A 145 -16.68 8.46 -18.73
C ARG A 145 -17.72 9.50 -18.40
N ASP A 146 -18.55 9.86 -19.38
CA ASP A 146 -19.62 10.85 -19.20
C ASP A 146 -19.09 12.20 -18.64
N ASP A 147 -17.94 12.64 -19.16
CA ASP A 147 -17.23 13.87 -18.78
C ASP A 147 -16.87 13.98 -17.28
N ARG A 148 -16.65 12.83 -16.63
CA ARG A 148 -16.22 12.72 -15.22
C ARG A 148 -15.22 11.60 -15.02
N ILE A 149 -14.45 11.66 -13.94
CA ILE A 149 -13.54 10.61 -13.50
C ILE A 149 -14.36 9.38 -13.14
N ALA A 150 -14.12 8.29 -13.87
CA ALA A 150 -14.76 6.99 -13.68
C ALA A 150 -13.85 6.02 -12.92
N ALA A 151 -12.54 6.09 -13.18
CA ALA A 151 -11.52 5.30 -12.52
C ALA A 151 -10.17 6.01 -12.60
N PHE A 152 -9.24 5.64 -11.73
CA PHE A 152 -7.87 6.13 -11.78
C PHE A 152 -6.87 5.06 -11.33
N CYS A 153 -5.62 5.22 -11.75
CA CYS A 153 -4.46 4.47 -11.28
C CYS A 153 -3.29 5.43 -11.07
N TRP A 154 -2.97 5.72 -9.81
CA TRP A 154 -1.80 6.48 -9.42
C TRP A 154 -0.62 5.54 -9.20
N THR A 155 0.43 5.72 -10.00
CA THR A 155 1.67 4.96 -9.89
C THR A 155 2.76 5.75 -9.17
N LYS A 156 3.70 5.03 -8.57
CA LYS A 156 4.88 5.58 -7.89
C LYS A 156 6.11 4.77 -8.28
N VAL A 157 7.29 5.39 -8.27
CA VAL A 157 8.57 4.70 -8.47
C VAL A 157 9.44 4.85 -7.21
N HIS A 158 9.88 3.72 -6.68
CA HIS A 158 10.85 3.61 -5.59
C HIS A 158 12.26 3.57 -6.18
N HIS A 159 12.90 4.74 -6.27
CA HIS A 159 14.25 4.88 -6.81
C HIS A 159 15.35 4.45 -5.82
N GLU A 160 15.01 4.37 -4.54
CA GLU A 160 15.85 3.89 -3.46
C GLU A 160 16.08 2.38 -3.49
N GLU A 161 15.18 1.62 -4.13
CA GLU A 161 15.36 0.18 -4.33
C GLU A 161 16.33 -0.10 -5.49
N THR A 162 17.12 -1.17 -5.37
CA THR A 162 18.07 -1.60 -6.41
C THR A 162 17.78 -3.04 -6.85
N PRO A 163 17.22 -3.26 -8.06
CA PRO A 163 16.77 -2.27 -9.03
C PRO A 163 15.49 -1.51 -8.58
N PRO A 164 15.20 -0.33 -9.16
CA PRO A 164 13.99 0.43 -8.84
C PRO A 164 12.70 -0.37 -9.03
N VAL A 165 11.72 -0.09 -8.17
CA VAL A 165 10.42 -0.77 -8.18
C VAL A 165 9.31 0.21 -8.48
N GLY A 166 8.41 -0.20 -9.37
CA GLY A 166 7.17 0.52 -9.63
C GLY A 166 6.06 0.07 -8.70
N GLU A 167 5.21 0.98 -8.27
CA GLU A 167 4.05 0.71 -7.43
C GLU A 167 2.78 1.16 -8.17
N VAL A 168 1.73 0.35 -8.09
CA VAL A 168 0.35 0.88 -8.21
C VAL A 168 -0.04 1.36 -6.82
N PHE A 169 0.19 2.65 -6.55
CA PHE A 169 0.10 3.26 -5.23
C PHE A 169 -1.36 3.40 -4.78
N VAL A 170 -2.21 3.97 -5.63
CA VAL A 170 -3.66 4.01 -5.39
C VAL A 170 -4.40 3.72 -6.69
N ILE A 171 -5.37 2.80 -6.63
CA ILE A 171 -6.22 2.46 -7.75
C ILE A 171 -7.67 2.35 -7.28
N ALA A 172 -8.59 2.96 -8.03
CA ALA A 172 -10.00 2.88 -7.72
C ALA A 172 -10.88 3.04 -8.96
N VAL A 173 -12.10 2.54 -8.83
CA VAL A 173 -13.20 2.76 -9.77
C VAL A 173 -14.36 3.35 -8.96
N ASP A 174 -14.99 4.41 -9.46
CA ASP A 174 -16.21 4.94 -8.82
C ASP A 174 -17.27 3.83 -8.79
N PRO A 175 -17.99 3.64 -7.67
CA PRO A 175 -19.03 2.61 -7.53
C PRO A 175 -20.08 2.59 -8.65
N THR A 176 -20.35 3.73 -9.30
CA THR A 176 -21.29 3.86 -10.42
C THR A 176 -20.82 3.11 -11.67
N PHE A 177 -19.51 2.91 -11.82
CA PHE A 177 -18.88 2.27 -12.98
C PHE A 177 -18.27 0.89 -12.66
N HIS A 178 -18.66 0.28 -11.53
CA HIS A 178 -18.25 -1.08 -11.16
C HIS A 178 -18.80 -2.14 -12.13
N GLY A 179 -18.14 -3.30 -12.19
CA GLY A 179 -18.54 -4.41 -13.06
C GLY A 179 -18.14 -4.25 -14.54
N LEU A 180 -17.46 -3.15 -14.90
CA LEU A 180 -17.04 -2.88 -16.28
C LEU A 180 -15.62 -3.34 -16.60
N GLY A 181 -14.97 -4.07 -15.69
CA GLY A 181 -13.57 -4.52 -15.87
C GLY A 181 -12.51 -3.43 -15.69
N LEU A 182 -12.90 -2.21 -15.30
CA LEU A 182 -12.01 -1.06 -15.18
C LEU A 182 -10.86 -1.28 -14.18
N GLY A 183 -11.09 -1.97 -13.06
CA GLY A 183 -10.01 -2.28 -12.11
C GLY A 183 -8.86 -3.03 -12.79
N ARG A 184 -9.16 -4.08 -13.56
CA ARG A 184 -8.16 -4.83 -14.33
C ARG A 184 -7.44 -3.95 -15.33
N ALA A 185 -8.23 -3.22 -16.12
CA ALA A 185 -7.70 -2.38 -17.19
C ALA A 185 -6.75 -1.32 -16.63
N LEU A 186 -7.15 -0.60 -15.59
CA LEU A 186 -6.34 0.46 -14.99
C LEU A 186 -5.08 -0.10 -14.30
N THR A 187 -5.13 -1.28 -13.68
CA THR A 187 -3.91 -1.94 -13.16
C THR A 187 -2.93 -2.23 -14.29
N LEU A 188 -3.39 -2.81 -15.40
CA LEU A 188 -2.53 -3.10 -16.56
C LEU A 188 -1.97 -1.81 -17.18
N ALA A 189 -2.79 -0.76 -17.29
CA ALA A 189 -2.34 0.54 -17.77
C ALA A 189 -1.25 1.14 -16.89
N GLY A 190 -1.38 1.05 -15.56
CA GLY A 190 -0.35 1.47 -14.61
C GLY A 190 0.97 0.72 -14.81
N TYR A 191 0.93 -0.61 -14.99
CA TYR A 191 2.13 -1.38 -15.27
C TYR A 191 2.73 -1.12 -16.66
N GLN A 192 1.91 -0.86 -17.67
CA GLN A 192 2.38 -0.41 -18.99
C GLN A 192 3.08 0.96 -18.90
N HIS A 193 2.54 1.88 -18.10
CA HIS A 193 3.19 3.16 -17.81
C HIS A 193 4.56 2.94 -17.13
N LEU A 194 4.61 2.16 -16.05
CA LEU A 194 5.86 1.85 -15.34
C LEU A 194 6.89 1.17 -16.25
N GLN A 195 6.46 0.22 -17.09
CA GLN A 195 7.30 -0.40 -18.11
C GLN A 195 7.89 0.65 -19.05
N SER A 196 7.10 1.62 -19.50
CA SER A 196 7.58 2.69 -20.40
C SER A 196 8.67 3.56 -19.75
N LYS A 197 8.74 3.61 -18.42
CA LYS A 197 9.77 4.28 -17.62
C LYS A 197 11.01 3.39 -17.37
N GLY A 198 11.06 2.19 -17.94
CA GLY A 198 12.18 1.24 -17.80
C GLY A 198 12.13 0.40 -16.52
N ILE A 199 11.02 0.42 -15.78
CA ILE A 199 10.84 -0.40 -14.59
C ILE A 199 10.60 -1.86 -15.00
N THR A 200 11.24 -2.78 -14.28
CA THR A 200 11.21 -4.24 -14.56
C THR A 200 10.56 -5.06 -13.45
N ARG A 201 10.31 -4.46 -12.28
CA ARG A 201 9.60 -5.06 -11.16
C ARG A 201 8.53 -4.09 -10.66
N ALA A 202 7.32 -4.60 -10.48
CA ALA A 202 6.20 -3.82 -9.97
C ALA A 202 5.53 -4.50 -8.78
N MET A 203 4.94 -3.68 -7.91
CA MET A 203 4.29 -4.12 -6.68
C MET A 203 3.02 -3.31 -6.39
N LEU A 204 2.25 -3.78 -5.42
CA LEU A 204 1.15 -3.05 -4.78
C LEU A 204 0.90 -3.60 -3.37
N TYR A 205 0.14 -2.83 -2.60
CA TYR A 205 -0.45 -3.28 -1.34
C TYR A 205 -1.95 -3.49 -1.48
N VAL A 206 -2.49 -4.51 -0.82
CA VAL A 206 -3.92 -4.80 -0.79
C VAL A 206 -4.30 -5.46 0.54
N ASP A 207 -5.41 -5.04 1.15
CA ASP A 207 -5.93 -5.74 2.33
C ASP A 207 -6.24 -7.20 1.99
N ALA A 208 -5.83 -8.13 2.87
CA ALA A 208 -5.98 -9.56 2.65
C ALA A 208 -7.44 -10.01 2.57
N ASP A 209 -8.37 -9.26 3.17
CA ASP A 209 -9.82 -9.53 3.14
C ASP A 209 -10.52 -8.99 1.88
N ASN A 210 -9.84 -8.15 1.08
CA ASN A 210 -10.30 -7.70 -0.22
C ASN A 210 -10.10 -8.81 -1.28
N ASN A 211 -10.87 -9.89 -1.11
CA ASN A 211 -10.80 -11.09 -1.94
C ASN A 211 -10.97 -10.80 -3.45
N ALA A 212 -11.78 -9.81 -3.80
CA ALA A 212 -11.98 -9.40 -5.19
C ALA A 212 -10.69 -8.83 -5.80
N ALA A 213 -10.04 -7.88 -5.13
CA ALA A 213 -8.79 -7.29 -5.59
C ALA A 213 -7.64 -8.32 -5.54
N VAL A 214 -7.54 -9.12 -4.48
CA VAL A 214 -6.53 -10.19 -4.38
C VAL A 214 -6.66 -11.20 -5.53
N THR A 215 -7.89 -11.60 -5.88
CA THR A 215 -8.14 -12.51 -7.02
C THR A 215 -7.73 -11.85 -8.34
N LEU A 216 -8.14 -10.60 -8.56
CA LEU A 216 -7.75 -9.81 -9.73
C LEU A 216 -6.23 -9.77 -9.92
N TYR A 217 -5.48 -9.45 -8.86
CA TYR A 217 -4.03 -9.32 -8.93
C TYR A 217 -3.34 -10.67 -9.15
N ARG A 218 -3.86 -11.76 -8.56
CA ARG A 218 -3.41 -13.13 -8.85
C ARG A 218 -3.68 -13.52 -10.31
N ASP A 219 -4.78 -13.10 -10.91
CA ASP A 219 -5.09 -13.36 -12.33
C ASP A 219 -4.20 -12.54 -13.29
N ILE A 220 -3.72 -11.38 -12.85
CA ILE A 220 -2.66 -10.61 -13.52
C ILE A 220 -1.27 -11.24 -13.21
N GLY A 221 -1.23 -12.24 -12.33
CA GLY A 221 -0.09 -13.09 -11.95
C GLY A 221 0.87 -12.46 -10.95
N LEU A 222 0.42 -11.47 -10.20
CA LEU A 222 1.13 -11.04 -9.00
C LEU A 222 1.10 -12.15 -7.95
N GLN A 223 2.15 -12.19 -7.14
CA GLN A 223 2.28 -13.12 -6.03
C GLN A 223 2.44 -12.34 -4.73
N VAL A 224 1.82 -12.82 -3.66
CA VAL A 224 2.10 -12.30 -2.31
C VAL A 224 3.56 -12.60 -2.00
N LYS A 225 4.35 -11.55 -1.78
CA LYS A 225 5.76 -11.65 -1.37
C LYS A 225 5.93 -11.42 0.12
N THR A 226 5.18 -10.48 0.66
CA THR A 226 5.22 -10.13 2.08
C THR A 226 3.81 -10.02 2.61
N ILE A 227 3.59 -10.59 3.79
CA ILE A 227 2.42 -10.31 4.61
C ILE A 227 2.86 -9.29 5.65
N ARG A 228 2.18 -8.15 5.72
CA ARG A 228 2.35 -7.14 6.75
C ARG A 228 1.13 -7.19 7.66
N ARG A 229 1.32 -7.38 8.95
CA ARG A 229 0.22 -7.49 9.91
C ARG A 229 0.18 -6.27 10.82
N LEU A 230 -0.99 -5.68 10.92
CA LEU A 230 -1.27 -4.60 11.87
C LEU A 230 -1.67 -5.20 13.22
N TYR A 231 -1.00 -4.76 14.27
CA TYR A 231 -1.37 -4.99 15.66
C TYR A 231 -1.71 -3.67 16.35
N GLN A 232 -2.73 -3.70 17.19
CA GLN A 232 -3.15 -2.56 18.00
C GLN A 232 -3.56 -3.04 19.39
N PHE A 233 -3.53 -2.16 20.40
CA PHE A 233 -4.09 -2.49 21.71
C PHE A 233 -5.57 -2.86 21.60
N ALA A 234 -5.98 -3.87 22.35
CA ALA A 234 -7.40 -4.20 22.48
C ALA A 234 -8.18 -2.98 22.97
N ARG A 235 -9.32 -2.69 22.34
CA ARG A 235 -10.23 -1.60 22.73
C ARG A 235 -10.96 -1.91 24.03
#